data_AF-A0A1J5LNM9-F1
#
_entry.id   AF-A0A1J5LNM9-F1
#
_cell.length_a   1.000
_cell.length_b   1.000
_cell.length_c   1.000
_cell.angle_alpha   90.00
_cell.angle_beta   90.00
_cell.angle_gamma   90.00
#
_symmetry.space_group_name_H-M   'P 1'
#
loop_
_entity.id
_entity.type
_entity.pdbx_description
1 polymer ?
#
loop_
_entity_poly.entity_id
_entity_poly.type
_entity_poly.pdbx_seq_one_letter_code
_entity_poly.pdbx_strand_id
1 'polypeptide(L)'
;MIAFIEDQRVVYGLESICRVLPIAPSTYYHQLACCADPSKASARHQRDIELRPEIKRVWDENYQVYGVRKAWHQPKREGFDLARCTVERLMKQIGIRGAVRGKVVKTTVPDTSAPCPRDKVNRVFRAPAPNLLWVSDFTDVSTWQGVRHCPRTMYGWLPRGKG
;
A
#
# COMPACT_ATOMS: atom_id res chain seq x y z
N MET A 1 14.12 19.22 -17.04
CA MET A 1 15.46 19.64 -17.50
C MET A 1 15.40 20.10 -18.96
N ILE A 2 14.92 19.28 -19.90
CA ILE A 2 14.70 19.72 -21.30
C ILE A 2 13.71 20.90 -21.39
N ALA A 3 12.62 20.87 -20.64
CA ALA A 3 11.65 21.96 -20.58
C ALA A 3 12.29 23.31 -20.18
N PHE A 4 13.26 23.29 -19.25
CA PHE A 4 14.00 24.49 -18.87
C PHE A 4 14.91 25.01 -19.99
N ILE A 5 15.55 24.10 -20.74
CA ILE A 5 16.37 24.48 -21.91
C ILE A 5 15.46 25.05 -23.01
N GLU A 6 14.31 24.45 -23.27
CA GLU A 6 13.29 24.95 -24.22
C GLU A 6 12.81 26.35 -23.86
N ASP A 7 12.44 26.59 -22.59
CA ASP A 7 11.94 27.90 -22.13
C ASP A 7 12.98 29.00 -22.26
N GLN A 8 14.26 28.67 -22.00
CA GLN A 8 15.34 29.65 -21.95
C GLN A 8 16.12 29.77 -23.27
N ARG A 9 15.93 28.86 -24.24
CA ARG A 9 16.69 28.87 -25.50
C ARG A 9 16.51 30.16 -26.30
N VAL A 10 15.32 30.77 -26.21
CA VAL A 10 14.97 31.99 -26.95
C VAL A 10 15.77 33.20 -26.43
N VAL A 11 16.09 33.20 -25.13
CA VAL A 11 16.74 34.34 -24.46
C VAL A 11 18.26 34.22 -24.46
N TYR A 12 18.80 33.03 -24.19
CA TYR A 12 20.24 32.84 -23.92
C TYR A 12 20.99 32.03 -24.98
N GLY A 13 20.29 31.40 -25.92
CA GLY A 13 20.88 30.47 -26.88
C GLY A 13 21.31 29.15 -26.22
N LEU A 14 21.26 28.07 -26.99
CA LEU A 14 21.40 26.71 -26.45
C LEU A 14 22.81 26.43 -25.90
N GLU A 15 23.84 26.94 -26.57
CA GLU A 15 25.24 26.74 -26.20
C GLU A 15 25.58 27.38 -24.85
N SER A 16 25.05 28.57 -24.57
CA SER A 16 25.22 29.28 -23.30
C SER A 16 24.64 28.49 -22.13
N ILE A 17 23.44 27.93 -22.31
CA ILE A 17 22.76 27.13 -21.30
C ILE A 17 23.49 25.79 -21.09
N CYS A 18 23.88 25.12 -22.17
CA CYS A 18 24.64 23.88 -22.14
C CYS A 18 26.00 24.04 -21.43
N ARG A 19 26.65 25.20 -21.59
CA ARG A 19 27.91 25.53 -20.90
C ARG A 19 27.75 25.67 -19.38
N VAL A 20 26.62 26.21 -18.91
CA VAL A 20 26.33 26.40 -17.48
C VAL A 20 25.83 25.11 -16.82
N LEU A 21 25.07 24.27 -17.54
CA LEU A 21 24.48 23.03 -17.04
C LEU A 21 25.36 21.77 -17.26
N PRO A 22 26.66 21.93 -17.48
CA PRO A 22 27.55 21.00 -18.22
C PRO A 22 26.85 19.85 -19.00
N ILE A 23 25.95 20.17 -19.92
CA ILE A 23 25.28 19.18 -20.80
C ILE A 23 25.76 19.37 -22.23
N ALA A 24 26.12 18.29 -22.92
CA ALA A 24 26.49 18.36 -24.33
C ALA A 24 25.25 18.72 -25.20
N PRO A 25 25.36 19.64 -26.18
CA PRO A 25 24.27 19.99 -27.09
C PRO A 25 23.73 18.78 -27.86
N SER A 26 24.58 17.80 -28.17
CA SER A 26 24.18 16.54 -28.81
C SER A 26 23.18 15.74 -27.97
N THR A 27 23.26 15.81 -26.64
CA THR A 27 22.30 15.15 -25.74
C THR A 27 20.92 15.80 -25.84
N TYR A 28 20.85 17.13 -25.99
CA TYR A 28 19.59 17.85 -26.19
C TYR A 28 18.93 17.44 -27.52
N TYR A 29 19.68 17.43 -28.61
CA TYR A 29 19.16 17.00 -29.92
C TYR A 29 18.78 15.52 -29.96
N HIS A 30 19.54 14.65 -29.28
CA HIS A 30 19.16 13.23 -29.14
C HIS A 30 17.84 13.08 -28.39
N GLN A 31 17.63 13.84 -27.31
CA GLN A 31 16.38 13.81 -26.57
C GLN A 31 15.21 14.37 -27.40
N LEU A 32 15.42 15.46 -28.15
CA LEU A 32 14.45 15.95 -29.14
C LEU A 32 14.10 14.88 -30.18
N ALA A 33 15.10 14.17 -30.71
CA ALA A 33 14.89 13.12 -31.69
C ALA A 33 14.09 11.95 -31.10
N CYS A 34 14.35 11.55 -29.84
CA CYS A 34 13.55 10.53 -29.14
C CYS A 34 12.13 11.01 -28.82
N CYS A 35 11.93 12.29 -28.53
CA CYS A 35 10.60 12.86 -28.29
C CYS A 35 9.78 12.95 -29.58
N ALA A 36 10.42 13.31 -30.71
CA ALA A 36 9.79 13.37 -32.02
C ALA A 36 9.50 11.98 -32.58
N ASP A 37 10.40 11.03 -32.34
CA ASP A 37 10.28 9.65 -32.81
C ASP A 37 10.63 8.67 -31.68
N PRO A 38 9.62 8.10 -31.01
CA PRO A 38 9.81 7.12 -29.94
C PRO A 38 10.61 5.89 -30.36
N SER A 39 10.67 5.56 -31.66
CA SER A 39 11.43 4.41 -32.18
C SER A 39 12.96 4.61 -32.11
N LYS A 40 13.42 5.86 -32.01
CA LYS A 40 14.84 6.20 -31.83
C LYS A 40 15.30 6.09 -30.38
N ALA A 41 14.37 5.93 -29.43
CA ALA A 41 14.70 5.71 -28.05
C ALA A 41 15.30 4.31 -27.84
N SER A 42 16.04 4.11 -26.75
CA SER A 42 16.55 2.78 -26.38
C SER A 42 15.42 1.74 -26.32
N ALA A 43 15.69 0.49 -26.72
CA ALA A 43 14.73 -0.62 -26.66
C ALA A 43 14.08 -0.78 -25.26
N ARG A 44 14.82 -0.46 -24.19
CA ARG A 44 14.28 -0.44 -22.82
C ARG A 44 13.23 0.65 -22.62
N HIS A 45 13.48 1.84 -23.17
CA HIS A 45 12.56 2.97 -23.06
C HIS A 45 11.27 2.72 -23.86
N GLN A 46 11.38 2.11 -25.04
CA GLN A 46 10.23 1.71 -25.84
C GLN A 46 9.33 0.72 -25.07
N ARG A 47 9.91 -0.36 -24.53
CA ARG A 47 9.17 -1.30 -23.66
C ARG A 47 8.55 -0.60 -22.46
N ASP A 48 9.27 0.29 -21.80
CA ASP A 48 8.73 1.04 -20.67
C ASP A 48 7.53 1.92 -21.07
N ILE A 49 7.53 2.52 -22.26
CA ILE A 49 6.40 3.31 -22.78
C ILE A 49 5.17 2.42 -22.95
N GLU A 50 5.33 1.20 -23.49
CA GLU A 50 4.24 0.24 -23.69
C GLU A 50 3.70 -0.31 -22.36
N LEU A 51 4.58 -0.53 -21.37
CA LEU A 51 4.21 -1.16 -20.10
C LEU A 51 3.56 -0.19 -19.09
N ARG A 52 3.89 1.10 -19.17
CA ARG A 52 3.30 2.14 -18.31
C ARG A 52 1.77 2.17 -18.35
N PRO A 53 1.11 2.23 -19.52
CA PRO A 53 -0.35 2.26 -19.58
C PRO A 53 -0.97 0.96 -19.08
N GLU A 54 -0.37 -0.22 -19.35
CA GLU A 54 -0.88 -1.49 -18.84
C GLU A 54 -0.83 -1.58 -17.30
N ILE A 55 0.28 -1.17 -16.69
CA ILE A 55 0.40 -1.13 -15.22
C ILE A 55 -0.62 -0.14 -14.63
N LYS A 56 -0.85 0.99 -15.30
CA LYS A 56 -1.84 1.97 -14.88
C LYS A 56 -3.27 1.44 -15.01
N ARG A 57 -3.60 0.78 -16.12
CA ARG A 57 -4.90 0.11 -16.35
C ARG A 57 -5.21 -0.87 -15.24
N VAL A 58 -4.27 -1.78 -14.95
CA VAL A 58 -4.41 -2.74 -13.84
C VAL A 58 -4.61 -2.04 -12.50
N TRP A 59 -3.92 -0.92 -12.25
CA TRP A 59 -4.07 -0.19 -11.00
C TRP A 59 -5.45 0.51 -10.88
N ASP A 60 -5.92 1.14 -11.96
CA ASP A 60 -7.21 1.81 -12.04
C ASP A 60 -8.38 0.82 -11.94
N GLU A 61 -8.31 -0.31 -12.64
CA GLU A 61 -9.32 -1.39 -12.56
C GLU A 61 -9.43 -2.00 -11.15
N ASN A 62 -8.36 -1.95 -10.37
CA ASN A 62 -8.30 -2.49 -9.01
C ASN A 62 -8.46 -1.41 -7.93
N TYR A 63 -9.19 -0.34 -8.25
CA TYR A 63 -9.54 0.76 -7.34
C TYR A 63 -8.33 1.35 -6.60
N GLN A 64 -7.16 1.38 -7.26
CA GLN A 64 -5.94 1.95 -6.69
C GLN A 64 -5.40 1.20 -5.45
N VAL A 65 -5.96 0.03 -5.14
CA VAL A 65 -5.58 -0.78 -3.97
C VAL A 65 -4.27 -1.52 -4.23
N TYR A 66 -3.96 -1.82 -5.48
CA TYR A 66 -2.85 -2.69 -5.82
C TYR A 66 -1.49 -1.99 -5.65
N GLY A 67 -0.70 -2.49 -4.70
CA GLY A 67 0.71 -2.16 -4.59
C GLY A 67 1.57 -2.97 -5.57
N VAL A 68 2.87 -2.70 -5.55
CA VAL A 68 3.91 -3.29 -6.44
C VAL A 68 3.74 -4.80 -6.64
N ARG A 69 3.52 -5.56 -5.57
CA ARG A 69 3.42 -7.02 -5.65
C ARG A 69 2.19 -7.48 -6.44
N LYS A 70 1.02 -6.84 -6.25
CA LYS A 70 -0.21 -7.21 -6.95
C LYS A 70 -0.21 -6.70 -8.38
N ALA A 71 0.28 -5.47 -8.58
CA ALA A 71 0.51 -4.87 -9.90
C ALA A 71 1.56 -5.62 -10.73
N TRP A 72 2.43 -6.42 -10.10
CA TRP A 72 3.35 -7.33 -10.80
C TRP A 72 2.71 -8.69 -11.12
N HIS A 73 1.96 -9.28 -10.19
CA HIS A 73 1.35 -10.59 -10.41
C HIS A 73 0.24 -10.59 -11.47
N GLN A 74 -0.52 -9.50 -11.58
CA GLN A 74 -1.65 -9.43 -12.51
C GLN A 74 -1.19 -9.43 -13.99
N PRO A 75 -0.28 -8.53 -14.45
CA PRO A 75 0.25 -8.59 -15.81
C PRO A 75 1.00 -9.90 -16.10
N LYS A 76 1.67 -10.47 -15.08
CA LYS A 76 2.35 -11.76 -15.24
C LYS A 76 1.38 -12.90 -15.57
N ARG A 77 0.14 -12.86 -15.07
CA ARG A 77 -0.92 -13.82 -15.42
C ARG A 77 -1.47 -13.59 -16.82
N GLU A 78 -1.43 -12.34 -17.29
CA GLU A 78 -1.86 -11.94 -18.63
C GLU A 78 -0.79 -12.21 -19.70
N GLY A 79 0.39 -12.74 -19.32
CA GLY A 79 1.45 -13.16 -20.23
C GLY A 79 2.62 -12.17 -20.36
N PHE A 80 2.63 -11.07 -19.59
CA PHE A 80 3.75 -10.12 -19.60
C PHE A 80 4.92 -10.64 -18.76
N ASP A 81 6.09 -10.82 -19.39
CA ASP A 81 7.33 -11.16 -18.67
C ASP A 81 8.00 -9.91 -18.11
N LEU A 82 7.63 -9.56 -16.87
CA LEU A 82 8.13 -8.39 -16.16
C LEU A 82 8.84 -8.75 -14.87
N ALA A 83 10.02 -8.14 -14.67
CA ALA A 83 10.69 -8.16 -13.39
C ALA A 83 9.96 -7.27 -12.38
N ARG A 84 9.89 -7.70 -11.11
CA ARG A 84 9.29 -6.92 -10.02
C ARG A 84 9.90 -5.52 -9.87
N CYS A 85 11.22 -5.41 -10.03
CA CYS A 85 11.94 -4.14 -9.96
C CYS A 85 11.55 -3.17 -11.09
N THR A 86 11.17 -3.68 -12.26
CA THR A 86 10.66 -2.86 -13.36
C THR A 86 9.30 -2.28 -13.00
N VAL A 87 8.39 -3.09 -12.47
CA VAL A 87 7.07 -2.61 -12.02
C VAL A 87 7.22 -1.56 -10.92
N GLU A 88 8.06 -1.81 -9.92
CA GLU A 88 8.32 -0.86 -8.84
C GLU A 88 8.85 0.49 -9.36
N ARG A 89 9.83 0.44 -10.26
CA ARG A 89 10.41 1.63 -10.89
C ARG A 89 9.36 2.39 -11.71
N LEU A 90 8.56 1.68 -12.52
CA LEU A 90 7.52 2.29 -13.36
C LEU A 90 6.40 2.89 -12.51
N MET A 91 5.96 2.20 -11.46
CA MET A 91 4.99 2.75 -10.50
C MET A 91 5.50 4.04 -9.86
N LYS A 92 6.78 4.09 -9.46
CA LYS A 92 7.41 5.30 -8.92
C LYS A 92 7.51 6.44 -9.95
N GLN A 93 7.81 6.12 -11.21
CA GLN A 93 7.87 7.11 -12.29
C GLN A 93 6.51 7.72 -12.64
N ILE A 94 5.44 6.92 -12.58
CA ILE A 94 4.06 7.39 -12.85
C ILE A 94 3.44 8.03 -11.59
N GLY A 95 4.02 7.80 -10.41
CA GLY A 95 3.52 8.36 -9.14
C GLY A 95 2.37 7.56 -8.52
N ILE A 96 2.16 6.31 -8.94
CA ILE A 96 1.10 5.44 -8.41
C ILE A 96 1.60 4.62 -7.22
N ARG A 97 0.76 4.48 -6.21
CA ARG A 97 1.04 3.69 -5.01
C ARG A 97 -0.19 2.87 -4.64
N GLY A 98 0.03 1.67 -4.12
CA GLY A 98 -1.06 0.86 -3.57
C GLY A 98 -1.54 1.41 -2.24
N ALA A 99 -2.83 1.18 -1.95
CA ALA A 99 -3.41 1.50 -0.65
C ALA A 99 -2.65 0.80 0.49
N VAL A 100 -2.19 1.58 1.46
CA VAL A 100 -1.62 1.07 2.71
C VAL A 100 -2.74 1.06 3.73
N ARG A 101 -3.06 -0.11 4.29
CA ARG A 101 -4.04 -0.21 5.38
C ARG A 101 -3.51 0.63 6.55
N GLY A 102 -4.31 1.57 7.04
CA GLY A 102 -3.98 2.38 8.20
C GLY A 102 -3.55 1.50 9.38
N LYS A 103 -2.65 2.02 10.20
CA LYS A 103 -2.14 1.32 11.39
C LYS A 103 -3.33 0.95 12.26
N VAL A 104 -3.53 -0.34 12.54
CA VAL A 104 -4.53 -0.78 13.52
C VAL A 104 -4.16 -0.14 14.84
N VAL A 105 -5.02 0.73 15.37
CA VAL A 105 -4.83 1.33 16.69
C VAL A 105 -4.91 0.19 17.70
N LYS A 106 -3.75 -0.24 18.20
CA LYS A 106 -3.69 -1.12 19.38
C LYS A 106 -3.91 -0.22 20.58
N THR A 107 -5.16 -0.13 21.05
CA THR A 107 -5.52 0.68 22.22
C THR A 107 -4.88 0.14 23.51
N THR A 108 -4.61 -1.16 23.57
CA THR A 108 -4.16 -1.83 24.81
C THR A 108 -2.83 -2.54 24.58
N VAL A 109 -1.77 -2.03 25.19
CA VAL A 109 -0.55 -2.79 25.44
C VAL A 109 -0.73 -3.43 26.83
N PRO A 110 -0.79 -4.77 26.94
CA PRO A 110 -0.95 -5.41 28.24
C PRO A 110 0.26 -5.08 29.11
N ASP A 111 0.01 -4.47 30.27
CA ASP A 111 1.03 -4.23 31.28
C ASP A 111 1.30 -5.52 32.05
N THR A 112 2.45 -6.14 31.78
CA THR A 112 2.87 -7.39 32.42
C THR A 112 3.26 -7.18 33.90
N SER A 113 3.40 -5.93 34.35
CA SER A 113 3.76 -5.59 35.74
C SER A 113 2.53 -5.37 36.63
N ALA A 114 1.35 -5.14 36.04
CA ALA A 114 0.11 -5.04 36.78
C ALA A 114 -0.27 -6.43 37.36
N PRO A 115 -0.71 -6.51 38.62
CA PRO A 115 -1.17 -7.78 39.20
C PRO A 115 -2.36 -8.28 38.40
N CYS A 116 -2.14 -9.35 37.63
CA CYS A 116 -3.21 -10.03 36.93
C CYS A 116 -4.27 -10.44 37.96
N PRO A 117 -5.53 -10.03 37.79
CA PRO A 117 -6.60 -10.46 38.68
C PRO A 117 -6.58 -11.98 38.76
N ARG A 118 -6.55 -12.53 39.97
CA ARG A 118 -6.50 -13.98 40.18
C ARG A 118 -7.67 -14.61 39.43
N ASP A 119 -7.36 -15.40 38.40
CA ASP A 119 -8.34 -16.22 37.71
C ASP A 119 -8.84 -17.28 38.69
N LYS A 120 -10.00 -17.01 39.31
CA LYS A 120 -10.63 -17.92 40.28
C LYS A 120 -11.15 -19.21 39.63
N VAL A 121 -11.16 -19.27 38.30
CA VAL A 121 -11.80 -20.30 37.50
C VAL A 121 -10.76 -21.11 36.71
N ASN A 122 -9.49 -20.68 36.69
CA ASN A 122 -8.40 -21.31 35.93
C ASN A 122 -8.79 -21.65 34.48
N ARG A 123 -9.54 -20.74 33.82
CA ARG A 123 -10.11 -20.93 32.48
C ARG A 123 -11.03 -22.16 32.30
N VAL A 124 -11.54 -22.74 33.39
CA VAL A 124 -12.50 -23.85 33.37
C VAL A 124 -13.93 -23.29 33.35
N PHE A 125 -14.44 -22.98 32.16
CA PHE A 125 -15.79 -22.44 31.99
C PHE A 125 -16.91 -23.50 32.05
N ARG A 126 -16.74 -24.53 32.89
CA ARG A 126 -17.73 -25.60 33.09
C ARG A 126 -18.13 -25.64 34.57
N ALA A 127 -19.43 -25.56 34.83
CA ALA A 127 -20.00 -25.66 36.17
C ALA A 127 -20.92 -26.89 36.27
N PRO A 128 -20.90 -27.62 37.41
CA PRO A 128 -21.74 -28.80 37.61
C PRO A 128 -23.24 -28.47 37.83
N ALA A 129 -23.56 -27.23 38.20
CA ALA A 129 -24.91 -26.74 38.40
C ALA A 129 -25.03 -25.27 37.94
N PRO A 130 -26.22 -24.80 37.53
CA PRO A 130 -26.45 -23.40 37.21
C PRO A 130 -26.18 -22.51 38.44
N ASN A 131 -25.90 -21.22 38.20
CA ASN A 131 -25.62 -20.22 39.23
C ASN A 131 -24.31 -20.40 40.03
N LEU A 132 -23.45 -21.36 39.67
CA LEU A 132 -22.13 -21.54 40.31
C LEU A 132 -21.00 -20.75 39.64
N LEU A 133 -21.16 -20.40 38.37
CA LEU A 133 -20.16 -19.64 37.61
C LEU A 133 -20.86 -18.58 36.75
N TRP A 134 -20.46 -17.33 36.96
CA TRP A 134 -20.93 -16.17 36.21
C TRP A 134 -19.76 -15.61 35.42
N VAL A 135 -19.92 -15.54 34.10
CA VAL A 135 -18.90 -14.99 33.19
C VAL A 135 -19.49 -13.77 32.50
N SER A 136 -18.73 -12.69 32.47
CA SER A 136 -19.03 -11.48 31.69
C SER A 136 -17.93 -11.26 30.67
N ASP A 137 -18.29 -11.05 29.42
CA ASP A 137 -17.40 -10.56 28.38
C ASP A 137 -17.53 -9.04 28.23
N PHE A 138 -16.39 -8.37 28.05
CA PHE A 138 -16.35 -6.98 27.58
C PHE A 138 -16.22 -7.00 26.06
N THR A 139 -17.15 -6.36 25.38
CA THR A 139 -17.07 -6.17 23.92
C THR A 139 -16.69 -4.72 23.63
N ASP A 140 -15.67 -4.53 22.81
CA ASP A 140 -15.28 -3.23 22.29
C ASP A 140 -16.18 -2.84 21.12
N VAL A 141 -16.89 -1.72 21.27
CA VAL A 141 -17.75 -1.18 20.22
C VAL A 141 -17.12 0.11 19.68
N SER A 142 -16.88 0.12 18.37
CA SER A 142 -16.37 1.31 17.67
C SER A 142 -17.47 2.36 17.55
N THR A 143 -17.22 3.57 18.07
CA THR A 143 -18.14 4.71 17.95
C THR A 143 -17.41 5.90 17.30
N TRP A 144 -18.17 6.88 16.77
CA TRP A 144 -17.61 8.10 16.17
C TRP A 144 -16.73 8.94 17.12
N GLN A 145 -16.85 8.73 18.44
CA GLN A 145 -16.06 9.41 19.48
C GLN A 145 -14.87 8.55 19.98
N GLY A 146 -14.66 7.35 19.41
CA GLY A 146 -13.64 6.40 19.86
C GLY A 146 -14.22 5.02 20.22
N VAL A 147 -13.38 4.15 20.78
CA VAL A 147 -13.81 2.81 21.22
C VAL A 147 -14.41 2.90 22.62
N ARG A 148 -15.64 2.39 22.79
CA ARG A 148 -16.30 2.27 24.10
C ARG A 148 -16.31 0.80 24.51
N HIS A 149 -15.95 0.53 25.76
CA HIS A 149 -16.05 -0.81 26.34
C HIS A 149 -17.48 -0.99 26.88
N CYS A 150 -18.24 -1.92 26.30
CA CYS A 150 -19.59 -2.24 26.76
C CYS A 150 -19.57 -3.61 27.46
N PRO A 151 -19.96 -3.71 28.74
CA PRO A 151 -20.16 -5.01 29.38
C PRO A 151 -21.36 -5.70 28.74
N ARG A 152 -21.16 -6.91 28.22
CA ARG A 152 -22.27 -7.75 27.79
C ARG A 152 -22.82 -8.49 29.01
N THR A 153 -24.15 -8.50 29.12
CA THR A 153 -24.88 -9.00 30.29
C THR A 153 -24.47 -10.42 30.66
N MET A 154 -24.32 -10.68 31.96
CA MET A 154 -23.98 -11.99 32.54
C MET A 154 -24.87 -13.11 32.01
N TYR A 155 -24.25 -14.18 31.51
CA TYR A 155 -24.94 -15.44 31.24
C TYR A 155 -24.62 -16.45 32.36
N GLY A 156 -25.64 -16.88 33.10
CA GLY A 156 -25.56 -18.07 33.94
C GLY A 156 -25.55 -19.31 33.05
N TRP A 157 -24.50 -20.12 33.14
CA TRP A 157 -24.38 -21.34 32.31
C TRP A 157 -25.38 -22.42 32.76
N LEU A 158 -26.24 -22.87 31.83
CA LEU A 158 -27.08 -24.06 31.99
C LEU A 158 -26.27 -25.31 31.57
N PRO A 159 -26.30 -26.41 32.34
CA PRO A 159 -25.68 -27.66 31.92
C PRO A 159 -26.41 -28.18 30.66
N ARG A 160 -25.69 -28.33 29.54
CA ARG A 160 -26.20 -29.11 28.41
C ARG A 160 -26.28 -30.57 28.85
N GLY A 161 -27.46 -31.01 29.25
CA GLY A 161 -27.75 -32.43 29.42
C GLY A 161 -27.57 -33.14 28.09
N LYS A 162 -26.68 -34.14 28.06
CA LYS A 162 -26.74 -35.19 27.05
C LYS A 162 -27.83 -36.17 27.51
N GLY A 163 -28.97 -36.16 26.84
CA GLY A 163 -29.90 -37.29 26.75
C GLY A 163 -29.65 -38.00 25.44
#